data_AF-A0A2I1FMC9-F1
#
_entry.id   AF-A0A2I1FMC9-F1
#
_cell.length_a   1.000
_cell.length_b   1.000
_cell.length_c   1.000
_cell.angle_alpha   90.00
_cell.angle_beta   90.00
_cell.angle_gamma   90.00
#
_symmetry.space_group_name_H-M   'P 1'
#
loop_
_entity.id
_entity.type
_entity.pdbx_description
1 polymer ?
#
loop_
_entity_poly.entity_id
_entity_poly.type
_entity_poly.pdbx_seq_one_letter_code
_entity_poly.pdbx_strand_id
1 'polypeptide(L)'
;MNTDKSRKQFKQTLDYVSGYNKLFHYNVKELLGSFIQDSFLKDLFIKNPSQLVDKGQLLIRKFGEAANSENFTLQAQAINIQPTTLSLIFFIALYVSSRSWNTFAIKYYMTFGDMGEIYESFENGLDTSNNQSQNRITNTKSNKQKARVTDDKQVKNQSIMANPGAKTLAKNSQKEKKSSILEATQILT
;
A
#
# COMPACT_ATOMS: atom_id res chain seq x y z
N MET A 1 27.09 -10.33 -27.16
CA MET A 1 25.69 -10.82 -27.07
C MET A 1 25.04 -10.71 -28.46
N ASN A 2 24.40 -11.75 -28.98
CA ASN A 2 23.78 -11.73 -30.32
C ASN A 2 22.45 -10.96 -30.29
N THR A 3 22.36 -9.87 -31.04
CA THR A 3 21.22 -8.95 -31.10
C THR A 3 19.90 -9.62 -31.54
N ASP A 4 19.96 -10.61 -32.43
CA ASP A 4 18.77 -11.36 -32.88
C ASP A 4 18.22 -12.27 -31.77
N LYS A 5 19.10 -12.85 -30.94
CA LYS A 5 18.69 -13.69 -29.80
C LYS A 5 17.94 -12.86 -28.75
N SER A 6 18.43 -11.65 -28.46
CA SER A 6 17.78 -10.73 -27.52
C SER A 6 16.40 -10.28 -28.02
N ARG A 7 16.28 -9.90 -29.30
CA ARG A 7 14.98 -9.53 -29.90
C ARG A 7 13.96 -10.67 -29.84
N LYS A 8 14.38 -11.91 -30.10
CA LYS A 8 13.50 -13.09 -30.04
C LYS A 8 13.00 -13.37 -28.62
N GLN A 9 13.88 -13.27 -27.61
CA GLN A 9 13.51 -13.45 -26.20
C GLN A 9 12.53 -12.36 -25.75
N PHE A 10 12.78 -11.09 -26.11
CA PHE A 10 11.87 -9.99 -25.78
C PHE A 10 10.45 -10.21 -26.31
N LYS A 11 10.33 -10.65 -27.57
CA LYS A 11 9.02 -10.96 -28.16
C LYS A 11 8.29 -12.09 -27.42
N GLN A 12 9.00 -13.16 -27.07
CA GLN A 12 8.42 -14.28 -26.30
C GLN A 12 7.94 -13.84 -24.91
N THR A 13 8.70 -12.97 -24.25
CA THR A 13 8.30 -12.37 -22.97
C THR A 13 7.04 -11.53 -23.10
N LEU A 14 6.93 -10.68 -24.13
CA LEU A 14 5.73 -9.88 -24.38
C LEU A 14 4.49 -10.74 -24.64
N ASP A 15 4.63 -11.76 -25.49
CA ASP A 15 3.54 -12.69 -25.80
C ASP A 15 3.07 -13.43 -24.54
N TYR A 16 3.99 -13.82 -23.65
CA TYR A 16 3.66 -14.43 -22.36
C TYR A 16 2.90 -13.47 -21.44
N VAL A 17 3.39 -12.23 -21.26
CA VAL A 17 2.75 -11.22 -20.42
C VAL A 17 1.33 -10.93 -20.92
N SER A 18 1.16 -10.80 -22.23
CA SER A 18 -0.15 -10.63 -22.86
C SER A 18 -1.07 -11.83 -22.62
N GLY A 19 -0.55 -13.05 -22.77
CA GLY A 19 -1.30 -14.29 -22.55
C GLY A 19 -1.72 -14.52 -21.09
N TYR A 20 -0.98 -13.96 -20.12
CA TYR A 20 -1.27 -14.10 -18.70
C TYR A 20 -2.61 -13.47 -18.28
N ASN A 21 -3.17 -12.57 -19.08
CA ASN A 21 -4.40 -11.85 -18.76
C ASN A 21 -5.57 -12.75 -18.34
N LYS A 22 -5.76 -13.90 -19.01
CA LYS A 22 -6.82 -14.86 -18.64
C LYS A 22 -6.64 -15.42 -17.23
N LEU A 23 -5.39 -15.75 -16.87
CA LEU A 23 -5.09 -16.28 -15.55
C LEU A 23 -5.23 -15.22 -14.47
N PHE A 24 -4.84 -13.98 -14.77
CA PHE A 24 -5.05 -12.84 -13.88
C PHE A 24 -6.54 -12.75 -13.49
N HIS A 25 -7.45 -12.71 -14.46
CA HIS A 25 -8.88 -12.61 -14.18
C HIS A 25 -9.44 -13.83 -13.42
N TYR A 26 -8.97 -15.03 -13.74
CA TYR A 26 -9.34 -16.24 -12.99
C TYR A 26 -8.92 -16.14 -11.52
N ASN A 27 -7.67 -15.75 -11.24
CA ASN A 27 -7.18 -15.63 -9.87
C ASN A 27 -7.93 -14.55 -9.09
N VAL A 28 -8.21 -13.40 -9.73
CA VAL A 28 -9.02 -12.34 -9.12
C VAL A 28 -10.40 -12.86 -8.72
N LYS A 29 -11.05 -13.62 -9.61
CA LYS A 29 -12.37 -14.22 -9.34
C LYS A 29 -12.31 -15.17 -8.15
N GLU A 30 -11.34 -16.09 -8.11
CA GLU A 30 -11.22 -17.07 -7.02
C GLU A 30 -10.92 -16.38 -5.68
N LEU A 31 -9.99 -15.42 -5.65
CA LEU A 31 -9.63 -14.69 -4.42
C LEU A 31 -10.79 -13.84 -3.88
N LEU A 32 -11.54 -13.18 -4.76
CA LEU A 32 -12.73 -12.44 -4.34
C LEU A 32 -13.86 -13.38 -3.90
N GLY A 33 -14.02 -14.52 -4.57
CA GLY A 33 -14.99 -15.55 -4.20
C GLY A 33 -14.75 -16.12 -2.79
N SER A 34 -13.48 -16.27 -2.41
CA SER A 34 -13.07 -16.68 -1.06
C SER A 34 -13.69 -15.81 0.05
N PHE A 35 -13.86 -14.49 -0.17
CA PHE A 35 -14.45 -13.62 0.86
C PHE A 35 -15.92 -13.93 1.16
N ILE A 36 -16.62 -14.54 0.20
CA ILE A 36 -17.99 -15.01 0.37
C ILE A 36 -18.00 -16.40 0.99
N GLN A 37 -17.18 -17.31 0.46
CA GLN A 37 -17.09 -18.71 0.93
C GLN A 37 -16.70 -18.78 2.41
N ASP A 38 -15.72 -17.98 2.81
CA ASP A 38 -15.23 -17.94 4.19
C ASP A 38 -16.16 -17.13 5.12
N SER A 39 -17.32 -16.66 4.64
CA SER A 39 -18.24 -15.76 5.37
C SER A 39 -17.62 -14.45 5.86
N PHE A 40 -16.41 -14.09 5.40
CA PHE A 40 -15.69 -12.90 5.85
C PHE A 40 -16.52 -11.62 5.73
N LEU A 41 -17.18 -11.39 4.58
CA LEU A 41 -18.02 -10.20 4.42
C LEU A 41 -19.27 -10.24 5.32
N LYS A 42 -19.84 -11.43 5.55
CA LYS A 42 -20.97 -11.59 6.47
C LYS A 42 -20.57 -11.19 7.89
N ASP A 43 -19.43 -11.68 8.36
CA ASP A 43 -18.94 -11.39 9.70
C ASP A 43 -18.55 -9.90 9.86
N LEU A 44 -17.99 -9.29 8.81
CA LEU A 44 -17.61 -7.88 8.81
C LEU A 44 -18.84 -6.94 8.86
N PHE A 45 -19.95 -7.34 8.22
CA PHE A 45 -21.17 -6.51 8.11
C PHE A 45 -22.32 -6.94 9.01
N ILE A 46 -22.09 -7.89 9.92
CA ILE A 46 -23.11 -8.30 10.88
C ILE A 46 -23.60 -7.09 11.70
N LYS A 47 -24.92 -6.95 11.84
CA LYS A 47 -25.58 -5.83 12.53
C LYS A 47 -26.21 -6.23 13.87
N ASN A 48 -25.81 -7.38 14.43
CA ASN A 48 -26.41 -7.90 15.65
C ASN A 48 -25.85 -7.20 16.90
N PRO A 49 -26.68 -6.50 17.69
CA PRO A 49 -26.22 -5.81 18.90
C PRO A 49 -25.64 -6.76 19.96
N SER A 50 -26.12 -8.00 19.99
CA SER A 50 -25.70 -9.02 20.96
C SER A 50 -24.35 -9.67 20.64
N GLN A 51 -23.83 -9.47 19.42
CA GLN A 51 -22.58 -10.07 18.97
C GLN A 51 -21.64 -8.93 18.57
N LEU A 52 -20.90 -8.42 19.56
CA LEU A 52 -19.95 -7.34 19.36
C LEU A 52 -18.73 -7.87 18.61
N VAL A 53 -18.77 -7.75 17.28
CA VAL A 53 -17.67 -8.12 16.40
C VAL A 53 -16.81 -6.90 16.14
N ASP A 54 -15.56 -6.95 16.61
CA ASP A 54 -14.57 -5.92 16.31
C ASP A 54 -14.16 -6.03 14.83
N LYS A 55 -14.71 -5.13 14.02
CA LYS A 55 -14.48 -5.07 12.57
C LYS A 55 -13.04 -4.70 12.23
N GLY A 56 -12.40 -3.87 13.06
CA GLY A 56 -10.99 -3.52 12.88
C GLY A 56 -10.12 -4.77 13.05
N GLN A 57 -10.38 -5.55 14.09
CA GLN A 57 -9.69 -6.83 14.32
C GLN A 57 -9.96 -7.87 13.21
N LEU A 58 -11.15 -7.89 12.62
CA LEU A 58 -11.40 -8.74 11.44
C LEU A 58 -10.55 -8.34 10.24
N LEU A 59 -10.43 -7.04 9.96
CA LEU A 59 -9.58 -6.53 8.88
C LEU A 59 -8.11 -6.86 9.13
N ILE A 60 -7.62 -6.59 10.35
CA ILE A 60 -6.24 -6.90 10.75
C ILE A 60 -5.97 -8.40 10.64
N ARG A 61 -6.91 -9.26 11.06
CA ARG A 61 -6.76 -10.71 10.92
C ARG A 61 -6.67 -11.16 9.47
N LYS A 62 -7.44 -10.55 8.55
CA LYS A 62 -7.46 -10.96 7.14
C LYS A 62 -6.28 -10.39 6.34
N PHE A 63 -5.88 -9.14 6.64
CA PHE A 63 -4.96 -8.37 5.80
C PHE A 63 -3.67 -7.89 6.52
N GLY A 64 -3.58 -8.08 7.83
CA GLY A 64 -2.45 -7.66 8.68
C GLY A 64 -2.64 -6.28 9.32
N GLU A 65 -1.69 -5.89 10.18
CA GLU A 65 -1.71 -4.64 10.96
C GLU A 65 -1.87 -3.37 10.12
N ALA A 66 -1.37 -3.39 8.87
CA ALA A 66 -1.53 -2.28 7.95
C ALA A 66 -3.01 -1.94 7.66
N ALA A 67 -3.92 -2.92 7.82
CA ALA A 67 -5.36 -2.77 7.60
C ALA A 67 -6.14 -2.19 8.79
N ASN A 68 -5.45 -1.75 9.84
CA ASN A 68 -6.09 -1.02 10.92
C ASN A 68 -6.83 0.21 10.36
N SER A 69 -8.15 0.29 10.62
CA SER A 69 -9.00 1.37 10.12
C SER A 69 -8.68 2.74 10.72
N GLU A 70 -8.01 2.81 11.87
CA GLU A 70 -7.59 4.08 12.49
C GLU A 70 -6.67 4.88 11.56
N ASN A 71 -5.81 4.18 10.80
CA ASN A 71 -4.88 4.77 9.82
C ASN A 71 -5.60 5.51 8.68
N PHE A 72 -6.89 5.23 8.47
CA PHE A 72 -7.68 5.77 7.37
C PHE A 72 -8.57 6.95 7.78
N THR A 73 -8.59 7.34 9.06
CA THR A 73 -9.57 8.31 9.60
C THR A 73 -9.58 9.66 8.86
N LEU A 74 -8.42 10.28 8.66
CA LEU A 74 -8.31 11.59 8.00
C LEU A 74 -8.76 11.53 6.53
N GLN A 75 -8.33 10.50 5.81
CA GLN A 75 -8.69 10.33 4.40
C GLN A 75 -10.17 9.98 4.24
N ALA A 76 -10.68 9.09 5.10
CA ALA A 76 -12.07 8.69 5.14
C ALA A 76 -13.00 9.88 5.39
N GLN A 77 -12.59 10.80 6.28
CA GLN A 77 -13.30 12.07 6.50
C GLN A 77 -13.28 12.97 5.25
N ALA A 78 -12.11 13.12 4.61
CA ALA A 78 -11.97 13.96 3.41
C ALA A 78 -12.85 13.48 2.23
N ILE A 79 -13.09 12.17 2.13
CA ILE A 79 -13.92 11.57 1.06
C ILE A 79 -15.34 11.19 1.53
N ASN A 80 -15.71 11.52 2.77
CA ASN A 80 -17.00 11.22 3.38
C ASN A 80 -17.40 9.72 3.36
N ILE A 81 -16.47 8.84 3.75
CA ILE A 81 -16.68 7.38 3.84
C ILE A 81 -16.26 6.91 5.25
N GLN A 82 -16.81 5.78 5.73
CA GLN A 82 -16.38 5.20 7.01
C GLN A 82 -14.95 4.63 6.93
N PRO A 83 -14.08 4.84 7.95
CA PRO A 83 -12.69 4.35 7.93
C PRO A 83 -12.56 2.84 7.68
N THR A 84 -13.46 2.04 8.26
CA THR A 84 -13.52 0.58 8.03
C THR A 84 -13.83 0.24 6.58
N THR A 85 -14.70 1.01 5.92
CA THR A 85 -15.06 0.81 4.51
C THR A 85 -13.89 1.17 3.60
N LEU A 86 -13.21 2.29 3.89
CA LEU A 86 -12.04 2.70 3.10
C LEU A 86 -10.88 1.72 3.24
N SER A 87 -10.56 1.29 4.48
CA SER A 87 -9.55 0.26 4.74
C SER A 87 -9.87 -1.03 3.98
N LEU A 88 -11.12 -1.52 4.08
CA LEU A 88 -11.57 -2.71 3.37
C LEU A 88 -11.33 -2.62 1.85
N ILE A 89 -11.77 -1.52 1.22
CA ILE A 89 -11.61 -1.34 -0.24
C ILE A 89 -10.12 -1.34 -0.63
N PHE A 90 -9.31 -0.56 0.08
CA PHE A 90 -7.89 -0.45 -0.20
C PHE A 90 -7.18 -1.81 -0.06
N PHE A 91 -7.46 -2.53 1.02
CA PHE A 91 -6.81 -3.81 1.28
C PHE A 91 -7.33 -4.95 0.42
N ILE A 92 -8.60 -4.94 -0.02
CA ILE A 92 -9.07 -5.88 -1.05
C ILE A 92 -8.28 -5.67 -2.34
N ALA A 93 -8.14 -4.43 -2.79
CA ALA A 93 -7.41 -4.11 -4.02
C ALA A 93 -5.92 -4.51 -3.91
N LEU A 94 -5.28 -4.19 -2.79
CA LEU A 94 -3.88 -4.53 -2.52
C LEU A 94 -3.66 -6.04 -2.41
N TYR A 95 -4.52 -6.75 -1.68
CA TYR A 95 -4.45 -8.19 -1.46
C TYR A 95 -4.60 -8.96 -2.78
N VAL A 96 -5.62 -8.63 -3.57
CA VAL A 96 -5.87 -9.25 -4.87
C VAL A 96 -4.71 -8.99 -5.82
N SER A 97 -4.20 -7.75 -5.86
CA SER A 97 -3.05 -7.38 -6.70
C SER A 97 -1.78 -8.12 -6.31
N SER A 98 -1.45 -8.16 -5.01
CA SER A 98 -0.27 -8.85 -4.47
C SER A 98 -0.31 -10.35 -4.75
N ARG A 99 -1.47 -10.99 -4.52
CA ARG A 99 -1.65 -12.43 -4.81
C ARG A 99 -1.54 -12.72 -6.30
N SER A 100 -2.14 -11.89 -7.15
CA SER A 100 -2.06 -12.05 -8.60
C SER A 100 -0.63 -11.87 -9.12
N TRP A 101 0.12 -10.91 -8.58
CA TRP A 101 1.55 -10.71 -8.86
C TRP A 101 2.38 -11.92 -8.46
N ASN A 102 2.15 -12.50 -7.27
CA ASN A 102 2.87 -13.69 -6.85
C ASN A 102 2.64 -14.87 -7.81
N THR A 103 1.39 -15.09 -8.24
CA THR A 103 1.09 -16.11 -9.25
C THR A 103 1.76 -15.82 -10.59
N PHE A 104 1.83 -14.55 -10.98
CA PHE A 104 2.52 -14.13 -12.20
C PHE A 104 4.01 -14.43 -12.11
N ALA A 105 4.67 -13.97 -11.04
CA ALA A 105 6.10 -14.12 -10.80
C ALA A 105 6.51 -15.60 -10.77
N ILE A 106 5.76 -16.46 -10.08
CA ILE A 106 6.02 -17.91 -10.04
C ILE A 106 5.94 -18.51 -11.45
N LYS A 107 4.86 -18.25 -12.19
CA LYS A 107 4.71 -18.82 -13.53
C LYS A 107 5.74 -18.27 -14.51
N TYR A 108 6.06 -16.99 -14.38
CA TYR A 108 7.09 -16.34 -15.18
C TYR A 108 8.44 -17.01 -14.93
N TYR A 109 8.84 -17.16 -13.67
CA TYR A 109 10.07 -17.83 -13.28
C TYR A 109 10.14 -19.28 -13.76
N MET A 110 9.04 -20.03 -13.64
CA MET A 110 8.97 -21.42 -14.15
C MET A 110 9.10 -21.49 -15.68
N THR A 111 8.67 -20.45 -16.39
CA THR A 111 8.69 -20.42 -17.87
C THR A 111 10.06 -19.98 -18.41
N PHE A 112 10.68 -18.98 -17.77
CA PHE A 112 11.90 -18.34 -18.28
C PHE A 112 13.15 -18.64 -17.45
N GLY A 113 13.03 -19.29 -16.29
CA GLY A 113 14.13 -19.63 -15.38
C GLY A 113 14.57 -18.46 -14.49
N ASP A 114 15.62 -18.71 -13.70
CA ASP A 114 16.30 -17.69 -12.91
C ASP A 114 16.89 -16.63 -13.85
N MET A 115 16.36 -15.40 -13.78
CA MET A 115 16.75 -14.30 -14.67
C MET A 115 18.12 -13.69 -14.34
N GLY A 116 18.96 -14.42 -13.58
CA GLY A 116 20.24 -13.95 -13.06
C GLY A 116 20.05 -12.82 -12.06
N GLU A 117 20.96 -12.72 -11.08
CA GLU A 117 21.03 -11.52 -10.26
C GLU A 117 21.35 -10.34 -11.17
N ILE A 118 20.36 -9.45 -11.36
CA ILE A 118 20.59 -8.15 -11.98
C ILE A 118 21.34 -7.32 -10.95
N TYR A 119 22.63 -7.59 -10.80
CA TYR A 119 23.54 -6.56 -10.30
C TYR A 119 23.55 -5.50 -11.40
N GLU A 120 22.86 -4.38 -11.16
CA GLU A 120 23.17 -3.15 -11.86
C GLU A 120 24.62 -2.81 -11.53
N SER A 121 25.54 -3.32 -12.36
CA SER A 121 26.90 -2.82 -12.41
C SER A 121 26.80 -1.42 -13.01
N PHE A 122 26.69 -0.42 -12.14
CA PHE A 122 27.12 0.93 -12.48
C PHE A 122 28.62 0.83 -12.77
N GLU A 123 28.96 0.62 -14.04
CA GLU A 123 30.33 0.72 -14.55
C GLU A 123 30.81 2.17 -14.33
N ASN A 124 31.43 2.44 -13.18
CA ASN A 124 32.46 3.45 -13.10
C ASN A 124 33.75 2.77 -13.51
N GLY A 125 34.22 3.10 -14.71
CA GLY A 125 35.52 2.66 -15.21
C GLY A 125 36.62 3.04 -14.24
N LEU A 126 37.38 2.04 -13.80
CA LEU A 126 38.77 2.22 -13.43
C LEU A 126 39.50 0.89 -13.61
N ASP A 127 40.26 0.81 -14.69
CA ASP A 127 41.33 -0.18 -14.86
C ASP A 127 42.32 -0.07 -13.70
N THR A 128 42.63 -1.17 -13.02
CA THR A 128 44.00 -1.47 -12.54
C THR A 128 44.14 -2.97 -12.20
N SER A 129 44.75 -3.69 -13.13
CA SER A 129 45.84 -4.69 -12.97
C SER A 129 46.05 -5.42 -11.63
N ASN A 130 46.03 -6.77 -11.74
CA ASN A 130 46.93 -7.76 -11.09
C ASN A 130 46.95 -7.96 -9.56
N ASN A 131 46.46 -9.11 -9.08
CA ASN A 131 47.25 -10.34 -8.83
C ASN A 131 46.63 -11.28 -7.76
N GLN A 132 46.76 -12.58 -8.06
CA GLN A 132 46.90 -13.73 -7.16
C GLN A 132 45.69 -14.38 -6.47
N SER A 133 45.89 -15.69 -6.31
CA SER A 133 44.94 -16.78 -6.20
C SER A 133 44.59 -17.20 -4.77
N GLN A 134 43.49 -17.97 -4.71
CA GLN A 134 43.19 -19.08 -3.79
C GLN A 134 42.47 -18.81 -2.46
N ASN A 135 41.27 -19.42 -2.40
CA ASN A 135 40.60 -20.08 -1.26
C ASN A 135 40.52 -19.33 0.08
N ARG A 136 39.29 -19.05 0.54
CA ARG A 136 38.63 -19.85 1.61
C ARG A 136 37.25 -19.29 1.96
N ILE A 137 36.28 -20.18 2.02
CA ILE A 137 35.04 -20.08 2.79
C ILE A 137 35.37 -19.63 4.22
N THR A 138 34.63 -18.68 4.82
CA THR A 138 34.02 -18.78 6.17
C THR A 138 33.69 -17.42 6.80
N ASN A 139 32.44 -17.35 7.28
CA ASN A 139 32.01 -16.81 8.57
C ASN A 139 32.12 -15.30 8.85
N THR A 140 30.92 -14.73 9.02
CA THR A 140 30.54 -13.76 10.06
C THR A 140 31.59 -13.56 11.17
N LYS A 141 32.09 -12.34 11.31
CA LYS A 141 32.58 -11.79 12.58
C LYS A 141 32.47 -10.27 12.58
N SER A 142 31.49 -9.80 13.34
CA SER A 142 31.46 -8.45 13.91
C SER A 142 32.77 -8.17 14.65
N ASN A 143 33.36 -6.99 14.46
CA ASN A 143 34.06 -6.35 15.57
C ASN A 143 34.00 -4.81 15.53
N LYS A 144 33.72 -4.30 16.73
CA LYS A 144 33.74 -2.93 17.27
C LYS A 144 35.06 -2.21 16.92
N GLN A 145 35.25 -0.89 16.94
CA GLN A 145 34.53 0.34 17.26
C GLN A 145 35.54 1.46 16.93
N LYS A 146 35.11 2.66 16.49
CA LYS A 146 35.66 3.92 17.03
C LYS A 146 34.66 5.05 16.81
N ALA A 147 34.15 5.58 17.92
CA ALA A 147 33.29 6.75 17.95
C ALA A 147 34.12 8.04 17.83
N ARG A 148 33.54 9.06 17.16
CA ARG A 148 33.58 10.46 17.60
C ARG A 148 32.45 11.30 16.97
N VAL A 149 31.44 11.55 17.80
CA VAL A 149 30.67 12.79 18.09
C VAL A 149 30.38 13.79 16.95
N THR A 150 29.07 13.89 16.68
CA THR A 150 28.15 15.04 16.55
C THR A 150 28.62 16.40 16.03
N ASP A 151 27.93 16.88 14.98
CA ASP A 151 27.29 18.21 15.03
C ASP A 151 25.94 18.17 14.29
N ASP A 152 24.89 18.60 15.01
CA ASP A 152 23.53 18.80 14.54
C ASP A 152 23.48 19.87 13.44
N LYS A 153 22.88 19.57 12.29
CA LYS A 153 22.14 20.59 11.53
C LYS A 153 20.79 20.08 11.07
N GLN A 154 19.79 20.78 11.59
CA GLN A 154 18.36 20.65 11.35
C GLN A 154 17.95 20.64 9.87
N VAL A 155 16.89 19.87 9.66
CA VAL A 155 15.95 19.83 8.54
C VAL A 155 15.34 21.20 8.24
N LYS A 156 15.22 21.54 6.95
CA LYS A 156 14.24 22.53 6.48
C LYS A 156 13.51 22.02 5.23
N ASN A 157 12.66 21.00 5.41
CA ASN A 157 11.68 20.61 4.41
C ASN A 157 10.55 21.65 4.43
N GLN A 158 10.53 22.54 3.45
CA GLN A 158 9.43 23.48 3.24
C GLN A 158 8.26 22.72 2.60
N SER A 159 7.20 22.51 3.37
CA SER A 159 5.89 22.10 2.84
C SER A 159 5.15 23.34 2.33
N ILE A 160 4.73 23.32 1.07
CA ILE A 160 3.84 24.34 0.50
C ILE A 160 2.41 23.92 0.86
N MET A 161 1.88 24.52 1.91
CA MET A 161 0.47 24.38 2.30
C MET A 161 -0.33 25.48 1.59
N ALA A 162 -1.31 25.09 0.76
CA ALA A 162 -2.28 26.03 0.21
C ALA A 162 -3.14 26.62 1.34
N ASN A 163 -3.18 27.95 1.40
CA ASN A 163 -3.81 28.74 2.46
C ASN A 163 -5.32 28.91 2.19
N PRO A 164 -6.25 28.48 3.06
CA PRO A 164 -7.68 28.68 2.85
C PRO A 164 -8.19 30.06 3.32
N GLY A 165 -7.30 30.99 3.71
CA GLY A 165 -7.67 32.29 4.25
C GLY A 165 -7.60 33.44 3.24
N ALA A 166 -8.49 33.49 2.25
CA ALA A 166 -8.73 34.71 1.47
C ALA A 166 -10.05 35.37 1.92
N LYS A 167 -9.94 36.36 2.81
CA LYS A 167 -11.04 37.28 3.12
C LYS A 167 -11.11 38.34 2.02
N THR A 168 -12.23 38.42 1.31
CA THR A 168 -12.58 39.59 0.50
C THR A 168 -13.69 40.36 1.22
N LEU A 169 -13.38 41.61 1.56
CA LEU A 169 -14.28 42.62 2.08
C LEU A 169 -15.02 43.30 0.92
N ALA A 170 -16.36 43.32 0.92
CA ALA A 170 -17.14 44.44 0.38
C ALA A 170 -18.64 44.40 0.80
N LYS A 171 -19.01 45.42 1.60
CA LYS A 171 -20.25 46.21 1.66
C LYS A 171 -21.63 45.55 1.96
N ASN A 172 -22.09 45.86 3.18
CA ASN A 172 -23.45 46.07 3.72
C ASN A 172 -24.65 46.12 2.75
N SER A 173 -25.76 45.49 3.17
CA SER A 173 -26.98 46.24 3.54
C SER A 173 -27.89 45.44 4.49
N GLN A 174 -28.63 46.17 5.33
CA GLN A 174 -29.38 45.79 6.54
C GLN A 174 -30.65 44.94 6.26
N LYS A 175 -31.09 44.10 7.23
CA LYS A 175 -32.25 44.34 8.14
C LYS A 175 -32.71 43.06 8.89
N GLU A 176 -32.81 43.17 10.22
CA GLU A 176 -33.82 42.61 11.17
C GLU A 176 -34.34 41.16 10.97
N LYS A 177 -34.40 40.26 11.96
CA LYS A 177 -34.99 40.41 13.31
C LYS A 177 -34.70 39.16 14.17
N LYS A 178 -34.46 39.36 15.48
CA LYS A 178 -34.38 38.34 16.53
C LYS A 178 -35.72 37.60 16.72
N SER A 179 -35.69 36.32 17.11
CA SER A 179 -36.49 35.82 18.25
C SER A 179 -35.95 34.48 18.77
N SER A 180 -35.39 34.53 19.97
CA SER A 180 -35.19 33.41 20.89
C SER A 180 -36.51 33.04 21.58
N ILE A 181 -36.74 31.77 21.96
CA ILE A 181 -37.23 31.33 23.29
C ILE A 181 -37.34 29.79 23.37
N LEU A 182 -36.95 29.30 24.54
CA LEU A 182 -37.00 27.97 25.17
C LEU A 182 -38.40 27.30 25.18
N GLU A 183 -38.47 25.96 25.21
CA GLU A 183 -38.80 25.17 26.43
C GLU A 183 -39.01 23.67 26.14
N ALA A 184 -38.68 22.86 27.14
CA ALA A 184 -38.85 21.41 27.20
C ALA A 184 -40.31 21.04 27.56
N THR A 185 -40.78 19.88 27.10
CA THR A 185 -41.98 19.25 27.66
C THR A 185 -41.74 17.74 27.81
N GLN A 186 -41.61 17.31 29.07
CA GLN A 186 -41.79 15.93 29.50
C GLN A 186 -43.30 15.64 29.54
N ILE A 187 -43.74 14.48 29.05
CA ILE A 187 -45.08 13.96 29.32
C ILE A 187 -44.93 12.59 29.97
N LEU A 188 -45.40 12.52 31.22
CA LEU A 188 -45.69 11.33 31.98
C LEU A 188 -47.15 10.96 31.70
N THR A 189 -47.44 9.72 31.32
CA THR A 189 -48.72 9.06 31.60
C THR A 189 -48.48 7.58 31.72
#